data_AF-A0A2V6IY18-F1
#
_entry.id   AF-A0A2V6IY18-F1
#
_cell.length_a   1.000
_cell.length_b   1.000
_cell.length_c   1.000
_cell.angle_alpha   90.00
_cell.angle_beta   90.00
_cell.angle_gamma   90.00
#
_symmetry.space_group_name_H-M   'P 1'
#
loop_
_entity.id
_entity.type
_entity.pdbx_description
1 polymer ?
#
loop_
_entity_poly.entity_id
_entity_poly.type
_entity_poly.pdbx_seq_one_letter_code
_entity_poly.pdbx_strand_id
1 'polypeptide(L)'
;MESPEFLIRGEIERHGPIPFARFMELALYHPEHGYYASGRASIGRRGDFFTNVSVGPLFGKLLAAQFAEIWEKLGRPDDFAIVEQGAHDGVFALDVLSALRQSSGECFAAISYVILEPFLIWRERQQKNLRHFSGKISFLESIDQLAPFVGVHFSNELFDSLPVHLIVSGGVASGATDWKEKFVTVAGDNLAFTTANVSRSELRLDQLGFFPADFETEVSVAAPKLMGEIASKLSCGVILTIDYGFVRAEFYSLDRSRGSLQIRAKQKKLSSSFEQIGLADISAHVEWTGLAEAALSSGAKPIGFTDQHHFLTGIVSNFFSKVEFSASEKRALQTLLHPEMLGRNFQILALGKNFAEKLSGFQFARDAATELGLGGTGAVPSPELGTIQRSSVHEDNYYGTATASIWTGDSP
;
A
#
# COMPACT_ATOMS: atom_id res chain seq x y z
N MET A 1 -25.37 -5.03 -21.12
CA MET A 1 -24.72 -4.55 -19.89
C MET A 1 -23.60 -3.66 -20.33
N GLU A 2 -23.60 -2.41 -19.88
CA GLU A 2 -22.50 -1.50 -20.16
C GLU A 2 -21.23 -2.07 -19.53
N SER A 3 -20.11 -2.05 -20.27
CA SER A 3 -18.81 -2.42 -19.72
C SER A 3 -18.16 -1.19 -19.10
N PRO A 4 -17.20 -1.34 -18.16
CA PRO A 4 -16.39 -0.21 -17.68
C PRO A 4 -15.78 0.59 -18.84
N GLU A 5 -15.36 -0.11 -19.90
CA GLU A 5 -14.83 0.51 -21.12
C GLU A 5 -15.86 1.39 -21.83
N PHE A 6 -17.12 0.95 -21.94
CA PHE A 6 -18.19 1.76 -22.53
C PHE A 6 -18.40 3.07 -21.78
N LEU A 7 -18.39 3.02 -20.44
CA LEU A 7 -18.52 4.21 -19.60
C LEU A 7 -17.34 5.18 -19.77
N ILE A 8 -16.11 4.64 -19.79
CA ILE A 8 -14.90 5.42 -20.01
C ILE A 8 -14.92 6.10 -21.38
N ARG A 9 -15.30 5.38 -22.44
CA ARG A 9 -15.46 5.96 -23.79
C ARG A 9 -16.50 7.06 -23.81
N GLY A 10 -17.66 6.85 -23.20
CA GLY A 10 -18.71 7.87 -23.09
C GLY A 10 -18.30 9.09 -22.28
N GLU A 11 -17.41 8.96 -21.29
CA GLU A 11 -16.83 10.11 -20.58
C GLU A 11 -15.84 10.87 -21.48
N ILE A 12 -14.98 10.15 -22.21
CA ILE A 12 -14.02 10.74 -23.15
C ILE A 12 -14.72 11.46 -24.31
N GLU A 13 -15.80 10.89 -24.87
CA GLU A 13 -16.57 11.51 -25.95
C GLU A 13 -17.22 12.83 -25.52
N ARG A 14 -17.65 12.94 -24.24
CA ARG A 14 -18.32 14.13 -23.73
C ARG A 14 -17.36 15.22 -23.25
N HIS A 15 -16.22 14.84 -22.71
CA HIS A 15 -15.34 15.77 -21.98
C HIS A 15 -13.92 15.86 -22.57
N GLY A 16 -13.62 15.08 -23.61
CA GLY A 16 -12.27 14.92 -24.14
C GLY A 16 -11.43 13.93 -23.32
N PRO A 17 -10.12 13.82 -23.60
CA PRO A 17 -9.24 12.90 -22.89
C PRO A 17 -9.32 13.09 -21.36
N ILE A 18 -9.34 11.98 -20.61
CA ILE A 18 -9.43 12.00 -19.14
C ILE A 18 -8.08 11.68 -18.50
N PRO A 19 -7.72 12.25 -17.34
CA PRO A 19 -6.50 11.88 -16.62
C PRO A 19 -6.47 10.38 -16.32
N PHE A 20 -5.27 9.78 -16.24
CA PHE A 20 -5.15 8.37 -15.86
C PHE A 20 -5.74 8.08 -14.45
N ALA A 21 -5.66 9.04 -13.53
CA ALA A 21 -6.32 8.93 -12.22
C ALA A 21 -7.84 8.70 -12.37
N ARG A 22 -8.50 9.46 -13.25
CA ARG A 22 -9.94 9.30 -13.51
C ARG A 22 -10.26 7.96 -14.18
N PHE A 23 -9.38 7.51 -15.07
CA PHE A 23 -9.47 6.16 -15.63
C PHE A 23 -9.39 5.07 -14.55
N MET A 24 -8.42 5.17 -13.62
CA MET A 24 -8.30 4.24 -12.49
C MET A 24 -9.54 4.27 -11.60
N GLU A 25 -10.08 5.44 -11.29
CA GLU A 25 -11.32 5.57 -10.51
C GLU A 25 -12.47 4.76 -11.11
N LEU A 26 -12.69 4.91 -12.42
CA LEU A 26 -13.74 4.18 -13.14
C LEU A 26 -13.44 2.68 -13.21
N ALA A 27 -12.19 2.31 -13.51
CA ALA A 27 -11.79 0.91 -13.65
C ALA A 27 -11.84 0.14 -12.32
N LEU A 28 -11.50 0.78 -11.21
CA LEU A 28 -11.35 0.14 -9.91
C LEU A 28 -12.59 0.31 -9.02
N TYR A 29 -13.24 1.47 -9.05
CA TYR A 29 -14.22 1.87 -8.03
C TYR A 29 -15.59 2.26 -8.57
N HIS A 30 -15.85 2.16 -9.88
CA HIS A 30 -17.20 2.38 -10.40
C HIS A 30 -18.21 1.43 -9.71
N PRO A 31 -19.31 1.92 -9.10
CA PRO A 31 -20.17 1.12 -8.21
C PRO A 31 -20.61 -0.24 -8.77
N GLU A 32 -20.91 -0.31 -10.06
CA GLU A 32 -21.42 -1.53 -10.71
C GLU A 32 -20.32 -2.34 -11.46
N HIS A 33 -19.22 -1.69 -11.82
CA HIS A 33 -18.30 -2.18 -12.85
C HIS A 33 -16.84 -2.18 -12.43
N GLY A 34 -16.50 -1.41 -11.40
CA GLY A 34 -15.15 -1.33 -10.85
C GLY A 34 -14.70 -2.66 -10.28
N TYR A 35 -13.42 -2.94 -10.42
CA TYR A 35 -12.79 -4.16 -9.93
C TYR A 35 -13.09 -4.41 -8.44
N TYR A 36 -12.84 -3.42 -7.58
CA TYR A 36 -13.13 -3.52 -6.15
C TYR A 36 -14.61 -3.36 -5.84
N ALA A 37 -15.33 -2.46 -6.50
CA ALA A 37 -16.72 -2.14 -6.15
C ALA A 37 -17.73 -3.26 -6.46
N SER A 38 -17.52 -3.98 -7.57
CA SER A 38 -18.49 -4.94 -8.11
C SER A 38 -18.57 -6.28 -7.39
N GLY A 39 -17.76 -6.48 -6.33
CA GLY A 39 -17.62 -7.74 -5.59
C GLY A 39 -17.03 -8.89 -6.42
N ARG A 40 -16.45 -8.57 -7.59
CA ARG A 40 -15.77 -9.52 -8.50
C ARG A 40 -14.31 -9.76 -8.11
N ALA A 41 -13.67 -8.79 -7.46
CA ALA A 41 -12.33 -8.97 -6.91
C ALA A 41 -12.30 -10.23 -6.04
N SER A 42 -11.36 -11.12 -6.33
CA SER A 42 -11.14 -12.34 -5.57
C SER A 42 -9.75 -12.23 -4.95
N ILE A 43 -9.63 -12.11 -3.64
CA ILE A 43 -8.33 -12.11 -2.95
C ILE A 43 -8.11 -13.47 -2.27
N GLY A 44 -6.88 -14.02 -2.36
CA GLY A 44 -6.49 -15.27 -1.69
C GLY A 44 -5.79 -16.26 -2.62
N ARG A 45 -5.51 -17.48 -2.11
CA ARG A 45 -4.74 -18.53 -2.83
C ARG A 45 -5.29 -18.94 -4.20
N ARG A 46 -6.58 -18.66 -4.47
CA ARG A 46 -7.25 -18.89 -5.77
C ARG A 46 -7.79 -17.59 -6.39
N GLY A 47 -7.47 -16.45 -5.77
CA GLY A 47 -7.82 -15.12 -6.22
C GLY A 47 -6.71 -14.48 -7.05
N ASP A 48 -6.91 -13.22 -7.41
CA ASP A 48 -6.03 -12.41 -8.24
C ASP A 48 -4.70 -12.07 -7.51
N PHE A 49 -4.70 -12.07 -6.16
CA PHE A 49 -3.56 -11.73 -5.30
C PHE A 49 -3.40 -12.63 -4.07
N PHE A 50 -2.15 -12.79 -3.61
CA PHE A 50 -1.79 -13.43 -2.36
C PHE A 50 -1.15 -12.41 -1.43
N THR A 51 -1.86 -12.05 -0.36
CA THR A 51 -1.48 -11.02 0.61
C THR A 51 -1.03 -11.62 1.94
N ASN A 52 -0.57 -10.78 2.87
CA ASN A 52 -0.15 -11.13 4.23
C ASN A 52 -1.31 -11.82 4.99
N VAL A 53 -2.53 -11.30 4.82
CA VAL A 53 -3.78 -11.87 5.36
C VAL A 53 -4.09 -13.26 4.77
N SER A 54 -3.65 -13.52 3.53
CA SER A 54 -3.88 -14.80 2.83
C SER A 54 -3.02 -15.96 3.36
N VAL A 55 -1.98 -15.68 4.16
CA VAL A 55 -1.09 -16.71 4.73
C VAL A 55 -1.82 -17.53 5.80
N GLY A 56 -2.69 -16.88 6.57
CA GLY A 56 -3.49 -17.46 7.65
C GLY A 56 -3.59 -16.52 8.87
N PRO A 57 -4.22 -16.98 9.97
CA PRO A 57 -4.60 -16.13 11.10
C PRO A 57 -3.43 -15.60 11.93
N LEU A 58 -2.21 -16.07 11.68
CA LEU A 58 -1.03 -15.63 12.42
C LEU A 58 -0.77 -14.13 12.24
N PHE A 59 -0.98 -13.59 11.03
CA PHE A 59 -0.76 -12.17 10.79
C PHE A 59 -1.68 -11.29 11.67
N GLY A 60 -2.99 -11.57 11.68
CA GLY A 60 -3.94 -10.88 12.56
C GLY A 60 -3.63 -11.07 14.05
N LYS A 61 -3.15 -12.27 14.46
CA LYS A 61 -2.73 -12.54 15.84
C LYS A 61 -1.52 -11.71 16.27
N LEU A 62 -0.54 -11.49 15.38
CA LEU A 62 0.63 -10.65 15.67
C LEU A 62 0.22 -9.17 15.77
N LEU A 63 -0.60 -8.68 14.85
CA LEU A 63 -1.09 -7.30 14.87
C LEU A 63 -2.02 -7.03 16.06
N ALA A 64 -2.81 -8.01 16.50
CA ALA A 64 -3.59 -7.91 17.74
C ALA A 64 -2.71 -7.63 18.97
N ALA A 65 -1.54 -8.26 19.06
CA ALA A 65 -0.59 -7.97 20.15
C ALA A 65 -0.05 -6.54 20.06
N GLN A 66 0.24 -6.06 18.85
CA GLN A 66 0.68 -4.69 18.62
C GLN A 66 -0.41 -3.66 18.96
N PHE A 67 -1.69 -3.95 18.65
CA PHE A 67 -2.82 -3.08 19.00
C PHE A 67 -3.08 -3.07 20.51
N ALA A 68 -2.98 -4.22 21.18
CA ALA A 68 -3.04 -4.28 22.63
C ALA A 68 -1.90 -3.48 23.29
N GLU A 69 -0.67 -3.55 22.76
CA GLU A 69 0.45 -2.71 23.22
C GLU A 69 0.13 -1.21 23.11
N ILE A 70 -0.44 -0.78 21.98
CA ILE A 70 -0.84 0.62 21.78
C ILE A 70 -1.91 1.04 22.80
N TRP A 71 -2.92 0.20 23.02
CA TRP A 71 -3.95 0.44 24.04
C TRP A 71 -3.36 0.57 25.45
N GLU A 72 -2.42 -0.29 25.82
CA GLU A 72 -1.74 -0.22 27.12
C GLU A 72 -0.91 1.06 27.27
N LYS A 73 -0.15 1.43 26.24
CA LYS A 73 0.66 2.65 26.17
C LYS A 73 -0.16 3.94 26.17
N LEU A 74 -1.41 3.87 25.70
CA LEU A 74 -2.39 4.96 25.83
C LEU A 74 -3.02 5.07 27.22
N GLY A 75 -2.60 4.24 28.18
CA GLY A 75 -3.17 4.25 29.53
C GLY A 75 -4.49 3.50 29.64
N ARG A 76 -4.73 2.52 28.76
CA ARG A 76 -5.90 1.62 28.79
C ARG A 76 -7.25 2.36 28.72
N PRO A 77 -7.48 3.20 27.69
CA PRO A 77 -8.76 3.90 27.56
C PRO A 77 -9.93 2.93 27.38
N ASP A 78 -11.09 3.28 27.95
CA ASP A 78 -12.33 2.48 27.85
C ASP A 78 -13.03 2.58 26.48
N ASP A 79 -12.69 3.59 25.67
CA ASP A 79 -13.23 3.82 24.33
C ASP A 79 -12.09 3.84 23.30
N PHE A 80 -11.59 2.65 22.97
CA PHE A 80 -10.47 2.47 22.05
C PHE A 80 -10.97 1.99 20.69
N ALA A 81 -10.93 2.85 19.69
CA ALA A 81 -11.35 2.50 18.34
C ALA A 81 -10.20 1.84 17.55
N ILE A 82 -10.48 0.69 16.93
CA ILE A 82 -9.68 0.15 15.82
C ILE A 82 -10.45 0.43 14.54
N VAL A 83 -9.95 1.37 13.74
CA VAL A 83 -10.54 1.77 12.46
C VAL A 83 -9.77 1.06 11.35
N GLU A 84 -10.38 0.12 10.66
CA GLU A 84 -9.81 -0.57 9.50
C GLU A 84 -10.40 0.00 8.21
N GLN A 85 -9.54 0.42 7.28
CA GLN A 85 -9.93 0.83 5.93
C GLN A 85 -9.33 -0.13 4.90
N GLY A 86 -10.18 -0.69 4.04
CA GLY A 86 -9.79 -1.75 3.11
C GLY A 86 -9.85 -3.16 3.71
N ALA A 87 -10.86 -3.46 4.53
CA ALA A 87 -10.98 -4.73 5.27
C ALA A 87 -11.27 -5.97 4.40
N HIS A 88 -11.54 -5.79 3.11
CA HIS A 88 -11.92 -6.85 2.17
C HIS A 88 -13.09 -7.72 2.69
N ASP A 89 -12.90 -9.03 2.87
CA ASP A 89 -13.93 -9.92 3.42
C ASP A 89 -14.01 -9.89 4.97
N GLY A 90 -13.24 -9.03 5.64
CA GLY A 90 -13.21 -8.90 7.11
C GLY A 90 -12.43 -10.02 7.82
N VAL A 91 -11.60 -10.77 7.09
CA VAL A 91 -10.81 -11.88 7.66
C VAL A 91 -9.77 -11.36 8.67
N PHE A 92 -9.10 -10.26 8.36
CA PHE A 92 -8.15 -9.64 9.29
C PHE A 92 -8.82 -9.18 10.58
N ALA A 93 -9.95 -8.46 10.49
CA ALA A 93 -10.76 -8.09 11.64
C ALA A 93 -11.16 -9.30 12.48
N LEU A 94 -11.59 -10.40 11.84
CA LEU A 94 -11.96 -11.63 12.53
C LEU A 94 -10.79 -12.21 13.34
N ASP A 95 -9.60 -12.26 12.74
CA ASP A 95 -8.39 -12.77 13.37
C ASP A 95 -7.95 -11.89 14.54
N VAL A 96 -7.97 -10.57 14.36
CA VAL A 96 -7.62 -9.60 15.42
C VAL A 96 -8.58 -9.70 16.60
N LEU A 97 -9.90 -9.64 16.35
CA LEU A 97 -10.92 -9.73 17.40
C LEU A 97 -10.87 -11.06 18.13
N SER A 98 -10.62 -12.16 17.41
CA SER A 98 -10.47 -13.49 18.00
C SER A 98 -9.22 -13.60 18.87
N ALA A 99 -8.09 -13.03 18.43
CA ALA A 99 -6.86 -13.02 19.19
C ALA A 99 -6.98 -12.16 20.45
N LEU A 100 -7.50 -10.92 20.34
CA LEU A 100 -7.71 -10.03 21.49
C LEU A 100 -8.62 -10.67 22.54
N ARG A 101 -9.74 -11.29 22.13
CA ARG A 101 -10.63 -11.99 23.06
C ARG A 101 -9.92 -13.11 23.83
N GLN A 102 -8.93 -13.77 23.22
CA GLN A 102 -8.20 -14.87 23.84
C GLN A 102 -7.03 -14.42 24.71
N SER A 103 -6.28 -13.39 24.29
CA SER A 103 -5.02 -12.99 24.92
C SER A 103 -5.09 -11.71 25.75
N SER A 104 -6.07 -10.83 25.52
CA SER A 104 -6.20 -9.53 26.19
C SER A 104 -7.66 -9.15 26.38
N GLY A 105 -8.32 -9.80 27.35
CA GLY A 105 -9.75 -9.64 27.61
C GLY A 105 -10.18 -8.22 27.97
N GLU A 106 -9.34 -7.48 28.70
CA GLU A 106 -9.60 -6.07 29.05
C GLU A 106 -9.55 -5.17 27.82
N CYS A 107 -8.52 -5.32 26.97
CA CYS A 107 -8.46 -4.59 25.70
C CYS A 107 -9.65 -4.94 24.81
N PHE A 108 -9.97 -6.22 24.65
CA PHE A 108 -11.16 -6.67 23.90
C PHE A 108 -12.46 -6.08 24.45
N ALA A 109 -12.57 -5.87 25.77
CA ALA A 109 -13.74 -5.22 26.37
C ALA A 109 -13.83 -3.74 25.98
N ALA A 110 -12.70 -3.02 25.97
CA ALA A 110 -12.63 -1.59 25.65
C ALA A 110 -12.72 -1.26 24.15
N ILE A 111 -12.46 -2.22 23.26
CA ILE A 111 -12.42 -1.90 21.83
C ILE A 111 -13.81 -1.69 21.21
N SER A 112 -13.86 -0.77 20.25
CA SER A 112 -14.83 -0.70 19.16
C SER A 112 -14.11 -0.89 17.82
N TYR A 113 -14.62 -1.74 16.93
CA TYR A 113 -14.02 -2.00 15.62
C TYR A 113 -14.85 -1.30 14.55
N VAL A 114 -14.25 -0.36 13.82
CA VAL A 114 -14.92 0.43 12.79
C VAL A 114 -14.33 0.01 11.43
N ILE A 115 -15.18 -0.42 10.50
CA ILE A 115 -14.76 -0.73 9.14
C ILE A 115 -15.24 0.39 8.21
N LEU A 116 -14.31 1.03 7.49
CA LEU A 116 -14.60 1.98 6.43
C LEU A 116 -14.78 1.20 5.12
N GLU A 117 -16.04 0.99 4.71
CA GLU A 117 -16.41 0.22 3.53
C GLU A 117 -17.54 0.92 2.75
N PRO A 118 -17.24 1.56 1.61
CA PRO A 118 -18.26 2.23 0.81
C PRO A 118 -19.22 1.25 0.11
N PHE A 119 -18.78 0.03 -0.20
CA PHE A 119 -19.54 -0.87 -1.07
C PHE A 119 -20.42 -1.83 -0.28
N LEU A 120 -21.74 -1.80 -0.54
CA LEU A 120 -22.73 -2.64 0.15
C LEU A 120 -22.41 -4.14 0.05
N ILE A 121 -21.94 -4.60 -1.11
CA ILE A 121 -21.62 -6.02 -1.33
C ILE A 121 -20.52 -6.53 -0.39
N TRP A 122 -19.52 -5.70 -0.07
CA TRP A 122 -18.48 -6.07 0.89
C TRP A 122 -18.97 -5.95 2.32
N ARG A 123 -19.76 -4.91 2.65
CA ARG A 123 -20.39 -4.79 3.98
C ARG A 123 -21.20 -6.03 4.32
N GLU A 124 -21.99 -6.57 3.39
CA GLU A 124 -22.77 -7.79 3.60
C GLU A 124 -21.88 -9.02 3.87
N ARG A 125 -20.77 -9.18 3.13
CA ARG A 125 -19.80 -10.26 3.33
C ARG A 125 -19.08 -10.14 4.68
N GLN A 126 -18.61 -8.94 5.00
CA GLN A 126 -17.95 -8.61 6.27
C GLN A 126 -18.89 -8.88 7.45
N GLN A 127 -20.15 -8.41 7.40
CA GLN A 127 -21.16 -8.68 8.43
C GLN A 127 -21.40 -10.17 8.64
N LYS A 128 -21.48 -10.95 7.55
CA LYS A 128 -21.65 -12.40 7.63
C LYS A 128 -20.44 -13.09 8.29
N ASN A 129 -19.23 -12.72 7.89
CA ASN A 129 -17.99 -13.29 8.42
C ASN A 129 -17.77 -12.89 9.89
N LEU A 130 -18.18 -11.68 10.26
CA LEU A 130 -17.98 -11.11 11.58
C LEU A 130 -19.20 -11.21 12.51
N ARG A 131 -20.21 -12.02 12.16
CA ARG A 131 -21.46 -12.16 12.93
C ARG A 131 -21.27 -12.45 14.42
N HIS A 132 -20.18 -13.13 14.79
CA HIS A 132 -19.87 -13.48 16.18
C HIS A 132 -19.35 -12.30 17.01
N PHE A 133 -18.99 -11.20 16.34
CA PHE A 133 -18.48 -9.96 16.91
C PHE A 133 -19.37 -8.76 16.55
N SER A 134 -20.62 -8.98 16.13
CA SER A 134 -21.52 -7.89 15.70
C SER A 134 -21.68 -6.78 16.74
N GLY A 135 -21.67 -7.10 18.04
CA GLY A 135 -21.72 -6.13 19.13
C GLY A 135 -20.44 -5.28 19.31
N LYS A 136 -19.39 -5.57 18.56
CA LYS A 136 -18.12 -4.82 18.55
C LYS A 136 -17.91 -4.02 17.27
N ILE A 137 -18.72 -4.23 16.24
CA ILE A 137 -18.43 -3.75 14.89
C ILE A 137 -19.41 -2.66 14.47
N SER A 138 -18.88 -1.63 13.84
CA SER A 138 -19.65 -0.61 13.13
C SER A 138 -19.07 -0.41 11.72
N PHE A 139 -19.91 0.03 10.79
CA PHE A 139 -19.53 0.30 9.40
C PHE A 139 -19.81 1.76 9.08
N LEU A 140 -18.86 2.40 8.41
CA LEU A 140 -19.03 3.74 7.84
C LEU A 140 -18.65 3.68 6.35
N GLU A 141 -19.22 4.56 5.54
CA GLU A 141 -19.00 4.56 4.09
C GLU A 141 -17.75 5.32 3.68
N SER A 142 -17.30 6.26 4.50
CA SER A 142 -16.16 7.12 4.22
C SER A 142 -15.53 7.67 5.50
N ILE A 143 -14.30 8.15 5.37
CA ILE A 143 -13.56 8.82 6.44
C ILE A 143 -14.27 10.09 6.93
N ASP A 144 -15.08 10.73 6.09
CA ASP A 144 -15.83 11.94 6.45
C ASP A 144 -16.84 11.67 7.58
N GLN A 145 -17.47 10.49 7.56
CA GLN A 145 -18.43 10.04 8.58
C GLN A 145 -17.76 9.64 9.89
N LEU A 146 -16.44 9.43 9.89
CA LEU A 146 -15.71 9.06 11.10
C LEU A 146 -15.61 10.27 12.04
N ALA A 147 -16.09 10.11 13.27
CA ALA A 147 -15.88 11.10 14.32
C ALA A 147 -14.42 11.05 14.80
N PRO A 148 -13.89 12.14 15.40
CA PRO A 148 -12.58 12.08 16.02
C PRO A 148 -12.48 10.95 17.05
N PHE A 149 -11.40 10.19 17.04
CA PHE A 149 -11.29 8.97 17.85
C PHE A 149 -9.95 8.84 18.58
N VAL A 150 -9.92 8.00 19.62
CA VAL A 150 -8.71 7.56 20.30
C VAL A 150 -8.48 6.09 19.95
N GLY A 151 -7.29 5.75 19.45
CA GLY A 151 -6.93 4.37 19.18
C GLY A 151 -6.05 4.18 17.95
N VAL A 152 -6.43 3.25 17.08
CA VAL A 152 -5.63 2.84 15.92
C VAL A 152 -6.41 2.99 14.63
N HIS A 153 -5.84 3.67 13.65
CA HIS A 153 -6.23 3.47 12.25
C HIS A 153 -5.30 2.42 11.63
N PHE A 154 -5.86 1.45 10.92
CA PHE A 154 -5.13 0.39 10.25
C PHE A 154 -5.53 0.26 8.78
N SER A 155 -4.52 0.05 7.93
CA SER A 155 -4.71 -0.27 6.52
C SER A 155 -3.62 -1.23 6.04
N ASN A 156 -4.02 -2.23 5.24
CA ASN A 156 -3.12 -3.16 4.58
C ASN A 156 -3.41 -3.16 3.09
N GLU A 157 -2.47 -2.73 2.26
CA GLU A 157 -2.62 -2.63 0.80
C GLU A 157 -3.83 -1.75 0.43
N LEU A 158 -3.81 -0.51 0.93
CA LEU A 158 -4.85 0.47 0.66
C LEU A 158 -4.35 1.55 -0.29
N PHE A 159 -3.13 2.04 -0.07
CA PHE A 159 -2.63 3.23 -0.75
C PHE A 159 -2.12 2.92 -2.14
N ASP A 160 -1.68 1.69 -2.41
CA ASP A 160 -1.26 1.21 -3.73
C ASP A 160 -2.35 1.26 -4.81
N SER A 161 -3.60 1.07 -4.40
CA SER A 161 -4.77 1.00 -5.27
C SER A 161 -5.37 2.37 -5.57
N LEU A 162 -4.92 3.41 -4.85
CA LEU A 162 -5.47 4.75 -5.02
C LEU A 162 -5.09 5.34 -6.38
N PRO A 163 -5.98 6.12 -7.02
CA PRO A 163 -5.73 6.70 -8.33
C PRO A 163 -4.46 7.56 -8.38
N VAL A 164 -3.66 7.34 -9.42
CA VAL A 164 -2.44 8.11 -9.69
C VAL A 164 -2.50 8.83 -11.03
N HIS A 165 -1.81 9.96 -11.11
CA HIS A 165 -1.54 10.65 -12.36
C HIS A 165 -0.26 10.09 -12.96
N LEU A 166 -0.25 9.85 -14.27
CA LEU A 166 0.94 9.46 -15.00
C LEU A 166 1.57 10.70 -15.62
N ILE A 167 2.85 10.91 -15.37
CA ILE A 167 3.61 12.04 -15.91
C ILE A 167 4.79 11.55 -16.73
N VAL A 168 5.15 12.32 -17.75
CA VAL A 168 6.28 12.07 -18.64
C VAL A 168 7.11 13.34 -18.80
N SER A 169 8.43 13.20 -18.70
CA SER A 169 9.38 14.29 -18.90
C SER A 169 9.67 14.48 -20.39
N GLY A 170 9.57 15.72 -20.87
CA GLY A 170 10.10 16.19 -22.16
C GLY A 170 11.59 16.55 -22.11
N GLY A 171 12.25 16.33 -20.97
CA GLY A 171 13.62 16.75 -20.70
C GLY A 171 13.69 18.06 -19.92
N VAL A 172 14.92 18.54 -19.69
CA VAL A 172 15.16 19.77 -18.94
C VAL A 172 15.21 20.96 -19.90
N ALA A 173 14.33 21.93 -19.68
CA ALA A 173 14.28 23.18 -20.42
C ALA A 173 14.09 24.35 -19.45
N SER A 174 14.79 25.47 -19.71
CA SER A 174 14.64 26.70 -18.92
C SER A 174 14.83 26.54 -17.40
N GLY A 175 15.70 25.61 -16.98
CA GLY A 175 15.97 25.38 -15.55
C GLY A 175 14.89 24.61 -14.80
N ALA A 176 14.00 23.90 -15.51
CA ALA A 176 13.05 22.96 -14.93
C ALA A 176 12.84 21.74 -15.86
N THR A 177 12.27 20.67 -15.33
CA THR A 177 11.78 19.56 -16.17
C THR A 177 10.49 19.98 -16.88
N ASP A 178 10.42 19.78 -18.19
CA ASP A 178 9.20 19.99 -18.98
C ASP A 178 8.26 18.80 -18.80
N TRP A 179 7.37 18.87 -17.81
CA TRP A 179 6.44 17.79 -17.52
C TRP A 179 5.18 17.85 -18.38
N LYS A 180 4.79 16.68 -18.90
CA LYS A 180 3.47 16.44 -19.49
C LYS A 180 2.73 15.39 -18.69
N GLU A 181 1.42 15.52 -18.61
CA GLU A 181 0.54 14.52 -18.01
C GLU A 181 0.00 13.60 -19.12
N LYS A 182 -0.07 12.30 -18.83
CA LYS A 182 -0.70 11.30 -19.69
C LYS A 182 -2.19 11.20 -19.39
N PHE A 183 -2.98 11.36 -20.44
CA PHE A 183 -4.42 11.21 -20.46
C PHE A 183 -4.81 9.97 -21.26
N VAL A 184 -5.96 9.39 -20.94
CA VAL A 184 -6.61 8.33 -21.70
C VAL A 184 -7.56 8.95 -22.71
N THR A 185 -7.42 8.56 -23.97
CA THR A 185 -8.24 8.99 -25.10
C THR A 185 -8.71 7.78 -25.91
N VAL A 186 -9.58 8.02 -26.89
CA VAL A 186 -9.94 7.03 -27.92
C VAL A 186 -9.11 7.30 -29.17
N ALA A 187 -8.45 6.27 -29.71
CA ALA A 187 -7.72 6.29 -30.97
C ALA A 187 -8.26 5.16 -31.87
N GLY A 188 -9.09 5.52 -32.84
CA GLY A 188 -9.87 4.55 -33.61
C GLY A 188 -10.80 3.76 -32.69
N ASP A 189 -10.74 2.43 -32.76
CA ASP A 189 -11.56 1.55 -31.92
C ASP A 189 -10.92 1.20 -30.57
N ASN A 190 -9.78 1.77 -30.20
CA ASN A 190 -9.05 1.41 -28.97
C ASN A 190 -8.88 2.60 -28.01
N LEU A 191 -8.75 2.31 -26.72
CA LEU A 191 -8.21 3.27 -25.78
C LEU A 191 -6.69 3.42 -25.99
N ALA A 192 -6.20 4.64 -25.85
CA ALA A 192 -4.80 4.98 -26.03
C ALA A 192 -4.38 6.09 -25.06
N PHE A 193 -3.08 6.22 -24.85
CA PHE A 193 -2.53 7.38 -24.16
C PHE A 193 -2.34 8.55 -25.11
N THR A 194 -2.64 9.75 -24.62
CA THR A 194 -2.22 11.03 -25.20
C THR A 194 -1.55 11.87 -24.12
N THR A 195 -0.83 12.93 -24.50
CA THR A 195 -0.16 13.81 -23.53
C THR A 195 -0.66 15.23 -23.67
N ALA A 196 -0.75 15.94 -22.54
CA ALA A 196 -1.04 17.36 -22.48
C ALA A 196 -0.12 18.05 -21.46
N ASN A 197 0.01 19.36 -21.58
CA ASN A 197 0.75 20.14 -20.59
C ASN A 197 0.09 19.99 -19.22
N VAL A 198 0.91 19.87 -18.18
CA VAL A 198 0.42 19.79 -16.81
C VAL A 198 -0.31 21.09 -16.47
N SER A 199 -1.58 20.98 -16.10
CA SER A 199 -2.41 22.11 -15.67
C SER A 199 -2.74 22.08 -14.16
N ARG A 200 -2.31 21.02 -13.47
CA ARG A 200 -2.65 20.71 -12.08
C ARG A 200 -1.51 21.09 -11.13
N SER A 201 -1.68 22.16 -10.37
CA SER A 201 -0.70 22.58 -9.35
C SER A 201 -0.59 21.59 -8.18
N GLU A 202 -1.65 20.82 -7.91
CA GLU A 202 -1.70 19.78 -6.88
C GLU A 202 -0.69 18.64 -7.10
N LEU A 203 -0.15 18.48 -8.31
CA LEU A 203 0.88 17.47 -8.60
C LEU A 203 2.27 17.84 -8.05
N ARG A 204 2.51 19.11 -7.67
CA ARG A 204 3.74 19.57 -7.02
C ARG A 204 5.04 19.14 -7.72
N LEU A 205 5.02 19.12 -9.05
CA LEU A 205 6.12 18.61 -9.87
C LEU A 205 7.40 19.46 -9.78
N ASP A 206 7.27 20.70 -9.31
CA ASP A 206 8.36 21.61 -8.99
C ASP A 206 9.31 21.05 -7.93
N GLN A 207 8.86 20.10 -7.11
CA GLN A 207 9.62 19.50 -6.03
C GLN A 207 10.43 18.26 -6.44
N LEU A 208 10.18 17.71 -7.62
CA LEU A 208 10.77 16.42 -8.04
C LEU A 208 12.22 16.58 -8.54
N GLY A 209 12.58 17.74 -9.09
CA GLY A 209 13.92 18.01 -9.65
C GLY A 209 14.01 17.82 -11.17
N PHE A 210 15.22 17.46 -11.63
CA PHE A 210 15.58 17.41 -13.05
C PHE A 210 15.55 15.98 -13.59
N PHE A 211 14.77 15.76 -14.67
CA PHE A 211 14.64 14.44 -15.29
C PHE A 211 14.95 14.49 -16.79
N PRO A 212 15.60 13.44 -17.32
CA PRO A 212 15.82 13.31 -18.75
C PRO A 212 14.50 13.15 -19.50
N ALA A 213 14.53 13.38 -20.81
CA ALA A 213 13.38 13.09 -21.67
C ALA A 213 13.00 11.60 -21.56
N ASP A 214 11.71 11.32 -21.77
CA ASP A 214 11.08 9.99 -21.70
C ASP A 214 11.08 9.32 -20.32
N PHE A 215 11.52 10.02 -19.26
CA PHE A 215 11.31 9.56 -17.89
C PHE A 215 9.82 9.59 -17.57
N GLU A 216 9.28 8.46 -17.11
CA GLU A 216 7.87 8.30 -16.74
C GLU A 216 7.74 7.86 -15.29
N THR A 217 6.74 8.41 -14.60
CA THR A 217 6.46 8.05 -13.21
C THR A 217 5.00 8.34 -12.84
N GLU A 218 4.62 7.89 -11.64
CA GLU A 218 3.34 8.16 -11.01
C GLU A 218 3.44 9.34 -10.03
N VAL A 219 2.37 10.13 -9.93
CA VAL A 219 2.16 11.09 -8.85
C VAL A 219 0.76 10.89 -8.26
N SER A 220 0.71 10.60 -6.96
CA SER A 220 -0.56 10.43 -6.25
C SER A 220 -0.98 11.73 -5.56
N VAL A 221 -2.18 12.20 -5.88
CA VAL A 221 -2.88 13.26 -5.12
C VAL A 221 -3.79 12.63 -4.06
N ALA A 222 -4.37 11.47 -4.37
CA ALA A 222 -5.34 10.79 -3.52
C ALA A 222 -4.71 10.26 -2.23
N ALA A 223 -3.52 9.65 -2.30
CA ALA A 223 -2.90 9.01 -1.14
C ALA A 223 -2.48 10.00 -0.04
N PRO A 224 -1.76 11.10 -0.33
CA PRO A 224 -1.47 12.13 0.67
C PRO A 224 -2.73 12.78 1.23
N LYS A 225 -3.74 13.04 0.37
CA LYS A 225 -5.03 13.61 0.81
C LYS A 225 -5.71 12.72 1.84
N LEU A 226 -5.89 11.43 1.54
CA LEU A 226 -6.52 10.47 2.44
C LEU A 226 -5.73 10.33 3.75
N MET A 227 -4.40 10.29 3.68
CA MET A 227 -3.56 10.24 4.88
C MET A 227 -3.76 11.47 5.77
N GLY A 228 -3.85 12.66 5.17
CA GLY A 228 -4.16 13.90 5.87
C GLY A 228 -5.53 13.87 6.55
N GLU A 229 -6.54 13.32 5.87
CA GLU A 229 -7.90 13.12 6.41
C GLU A 229 -7.89 12.15 7.60
N ILE A 230 -7.26 10.98 7.47
CA ILE A 230 -7.11 10.00 8.56
C ILE A 230 -6.43 10.64 9.79
N ALA A 231 -5.30 11.31 9.56
CA ALA A 231 -4.55 11.99 10.63
C ALA A 231 -5.34 13.11 11.29
N SER A 232 -6.25 13.77 10.56
CA SER A 232 -7.13 14.79 11.14
C SER A 232 -8.16 14.20 12.10
N LYS A 233 -8.67 12.97 11.83
CA LYS A 233 -9.65 12.27 12.67
C LYS A 233 -9.02 11.62 13.90
N LEU A 234 -7.74 11.25 13.85
CA LEU A 234 -7.06 10.70 15.01
C LEU A 234 -6.83 11.80 16.07
N SER A 235 -7.47 11.68 17.23
CA SER A 235 -7.26 12.59 18.36
C SER A 235 -6.03 12.20 19.19
N CYS A 236 -5.88 10.90 19.43
CA CYS A 236 -4.76 10.33 20.18
C CYS A 236 -4.56 8.86 19.76
N GLY A 237 -3.32 8.44 19.50
CA GLY A 237 -2.99 7.07 19.15
C GLY A 237 -2.13 6.96 17.90
N VAL A 238 -2.36 5.94 17.08
CA VAL A 238 -1.45 5.53 16.01
C VAL A 238 -2.18 5.23 14.70
N ILE A 239 -1.66 5.73 13.58
CA ILE A 239 -1.98 5.23 12.23
C ILE A 239 -0.91 4.21 11.88
N LEU A 240 -1.31 3.00 11.52
CA LEU A 240 -0.43 1.93 11.09
C LEU A 240 -0.84 1.48 9.69
N THR A 241 -0.01 1.78 8.69
CA THR A 241 -0.27 1.37 7.32
C THR A 241 0.81 0.42 6.81
N ILE A 242 0.38 -0.61 6.09
CA ILE A 242 1.23 -1.65 5.51
C ILE A 242 1.00 -1.64 4.01
N ASP A 243 2.06 -1.43 3.23
CA ASP A 243 1.98 -1.36 1.78
C ASP A 243 3.34 -1.64 1.14
N TYR A 244 3.44 -1.64 -0.18
CA TYR A 244 4.72 -1.72 -0.90
C TYR A 244 5.02 -0.38 -1.60
N GLY A 245 6.22 0.13 -1.38
CA GLY A 245 6.55 1.48 -1.75
C GLY A 245 8.03 1.81 -1.69
N PHE A 246 8.34 3.09 -1.91
CA PHE A 246 9.67 3.66 -1.84
C PHE A 246 9.61 5.04 -1.19
N VAL A 247 10.69 5.44 -0.54
CA VAL A 247 10.88 6.82 -0.13
C VAL A 247 11.16 7.69 -1.35
N ARG A 248 10.87 9.00 -1.30
CA ARG A 248 10.88 9.89 -2.48
C ARG A 248 12.11 9.77 -3.37
N ALA A 249 13.30 9.73 -2.78
CA ALA A 249 14.56 9.64 -3.54
C ALA A 249 14.69 8.33 -4.34
N GLU A 250 14.16 7.22 -3.82
CA GLU A 250 14.14 5.93 -4.50
C GLU A 250 12.95 5.79 -5.45
N PHE A 251 11.81 6.41 -5.11
CA PHE A 251 10.62 6.44 -5.94
C PHE A 251 10.90 7.14 -7.28
N TYR A 252 11.57 8.29 -7.22
CA TYR A 252 11.96 9.08 -8.39
C TYR A 252 13.42 8.86 -8.80
N SER A 253 14.02 7.71 -8.48
CA SER A 253 15.36 7.36 -8.98
C SER A 253 15.35 7.22 -10.51
N LEU A 254 16.44 7.60 -11.18
CA LEU A 254 16.61 7.40 -12.63
C LEU A 254 16.57 5.93 -13.04
N ASP A 255 16.89 5.01 -12.14
CA ASP A 255 16.75 3.57 -12.35
C ASP A 255 15.27 3.15 -12.50
N ARG A 256 14.33 3.99 -12.04
CA ARG A 256 12.87 3.80 -12.14
C ARG A 256 12.25 4.71 -13.21
N SER A 257 12.85 4.72 -14.40
CA SER A 257 12.41 5.56 -15.52
C SER A 257 11.06 5.20 -16.16
N ARG A 258 10.40 4.10 -15.72
CA ARG A 258 9.10 3.63 -16.23
C ARG A 258 8.04 3.52 -15.14
N GLY A 259 8.26 4.20 -14.02
CA GLY A 259 7.37 4.14 -12.86
C GLY A 259 7.28 2.74 -12.26
N SER A 260 6.13 2.48 -11.65
CA SER A 260 5.86 1.34 -10.79
C SER A 260 4.50 0.69 -11.02
N LEU A 261 3.70 1.21 -11.97
CA LEU A 261 2.38 0.74 -12.31
C LEU A 261 2.35 -0.77 -12.63
N GLN A 262 1.45 -1.50 -11.97
CA GLN A 262 1.21 -2.92 -12.21
C GLN A 262 -0.25 -3.16 -12.57
N ILE A 263 -0.45 -4.05 -13.54
CA ILE A 263 -1.78 -4.48 -13.95
C ILE A 263 -1.83 -5.98 -13.81
N ARG A 264 -2.77 -6.50 -13.03
CA ARG A 264 -2.85 -7.93 -12.73
C ARG A 264 -4.28 -8.45 -12.80
N ALA A 265 -4.41 -9.63 -13.41
CA ALA A 265 -5.65 -10.40 -13.42
C ALA A 265 -5.32 -11.88 -13.29
N LYS A 266 -6.00 -12.60 -12.39
CA LYS A 266 -5.84 -14.05 -12.18
C LYS A 266 -4.38 -14.45 -11.98
N GLN A 267 -3.65 -13.71 -11.14
CA GLN A 267 -2.23 -13.91 -10.82
C GLN A 267 -1.25 -13.69 -12.00
N LYS A 268 -1.71 -13.11 -13.12
CA LYS A 268 -0.86 -12.79 -14.27
C LYS A 268 -0.70 -11.29 -14.42
N LYS A 269 0.51 -10.85 -14.74
CA LYS A 269 0.80 -9.46 -15.14
C LYS A 269 0.27 -9.24 -16.56
N LEU A 270 -0.51 -8.19 -16.76
CA LEU A 270 -0.96 -7.74 -18.09
C LEU A 270 0.01 -6.69 -18.64
N SER A 271 0.01 -6.53 -19.97
CA SER A 271 0.89 -5.57 -20.65
C SER A 271 0.33 -4.15 -20.69
N SER A 272 -0.99 -3.99 -20.58
CA SER A 272 -1.68 -2.72 -20.71
C SER A 272 -2.78 -2.55 -19.66
N SER A 273 -2.96 -1.30 -19.21
CA SER A 273 -4.07 -0.88 -18.35
C SER A 273 -5.42 -0.90 -19.05
N PHE A 274 -5.45 -0.98 -20.39
CA PHE A 274 -6.68 -1.08 -21.18
C PHE A 274 -7.13 -2.53 -21.39
N GLU A 275 -6.39 -3.52 -20.89
CA GLU A 275 -6.80 -4.92 -20.92
C GLU A 275 -7.69 -5.25 -19.71
N GLN A 276 -8.79 -5.97 -19.95
CA GLN A 276 -9.66 -6.49 -18.88
C GLN A 276 -10.11 -5.42 -17.87
N ILE A 277 -10.44 -4.22 -18.35
CA ILE A 277 -10.90 -3.10 -17.51
C ILE A 277 -12.06 -3.57 -16.62
N GLY A 278 -12.02 -3.23 -15.33
CA GLY A 278 -13.00 -3.66 -14.32
C GLY A 278 -12.88 -5.12 -13.88
N LEU A 279 -11.96 -5.89 -14.47
CA LEU A 279 -11.66 -7.28 -14.14
C LEU A 279 -10.19 -7.50 -13.79
N ALA A 280 -9.34 -6.51 -14.03
CA ALA A 280 -7.96 -6.45 -13.62
C ALA A 280 -7.79 -5.38 -12.55
N ASP A 281 -6.89 -5.64 -11.62
CA ASP A 281 -6.41 -4.66 -10.67
C ASP A 281 -5.31 -3.80 -11.30
N ILE A 282 -5.23 -2.55 -10.83
CA ILE A 282 -4.25 -1.55 -11.23
C ILE A 282 -3.69 -0.95 -9.94
N SER A 283 -2.41 -1.18 -9.69
CA SER A 283 -1.72 -0.64 -8.51
C SER A 283 -0.45 0.11 -8.87
N ALA A 284 -0.04 1.01 -7.99
CA ALA A 284 1.24 1.71 -8.04
C ALA A 284 1.93 1.60 -6.68
N HIS A 285 3.26 1.69 -6.66
CA HIS A 285 3.97 1.72 -5.38
C HIS A 285 3.62 2.99 -4.59
N VAL A 286 3.69 2.91 -3.27
CA VAL A 286 3.47 4.05 -2.37
C VAL A 286 4.73 4.94 -2.29
N GLU A 287 4.54 6.26 -2.37
CA GLU A 287 5.59 7.26 -2.10
C GLU A 287 5.55 7.64 -0.61
N TRP A 288 6.36 6.94 0.21
CA TRP A 288 6.25 6.98 1.67
C TRP A 288 6.54 8.36 2.29
N THR A 289 7.43 9.14 1.68
CA THR A 289 7.79 10.48 2.20
C THR A 289 6.58 11.41 2.13
N GLY A 290 5.85 11.41 1.01
CA GLY A 290 4.65 12.24 0.81
C GLY A 290 3.51 11.88 1.75
N LEU A 291 3.30 10.59 2.03
CA LEU A 291 2.33 10.17 3.06
C LEU A 291 2.71 10.69 4.44
N ALA A 292 3.97 10.58 4.82
CA ALA A 292 4.43 11.06 6.13
C ALA A 292 4.35 12.59 6.27
N GLU A 293 4.65 13.35 5.21
CA GLU A 293 4.49 14.81 5.18
C GLU A 293 3.02 15.24 5.30
N ALA A 294 2.10 14.52 4.65
CA ALA A 294 0.68 14.78 4.76
C ALA A 294 0.14 14.52 6.18
N ALA A 295 0.55 13.42 6.80
CA ALA A 295 0.24 13.14 8.19
C ALA A 295 0.80 14.20 9.16
N LEU A 296 2.05 14.62 8.92
CA LEU A 296 2.72 15.67 9.70
C LEU A 296 1.98 17.00 9.63
N SER A 297 1.48 17.36 8.44
CA SER A 297 0.66 18.56 8.22
C SER A 297 -0.66 18.52 9.00
N SER A 298 -1.17 17.33 9.33
CA SER A 298 -2.35 17.09 10.16
C SER A 298 -2.05 16.76 11.64
N GLY A 299 -0.79 16.95 12.07
CA GLY A 299 -0.34 16.84 13.45
C GLY A 299 0.05 15.43 13.91
N ALA A 300 0.11 14.44 13.02
CA ALA A 300 0.62 13.09 13.31
C ALA A 300 2.07 12.96 12.82
N LYS A 301 2.97 12.43 13.66
CA LYS A 301 4.41 12.36 13.36
C LYS A 301 4.83 10.92 13.08
N PRO A 302 5.80 10.68 12.18
CA PRO A 302 6.37 9.34 12.03
C PRO A 302 7.05 8.91 13.33
N ILE A 303 6.62 7.75 13.84
CA ILE A 303 7.16 7.11 15.04
C ILE A 303 7.83 5.76 14.72
N GLY A 304 7.69 5.26 13.49
CA GLY A 304 8.32 4.04 13.03
C GLY A 304 8.18 3.86 11.52
N PHE A 305 9.24 3.39 10.87
CA PHE A 305 9.22 2.97 9.47
C PHE A 305 10.20 1.81 9.28
N THR A 306 9.73 0.68 8.75
CA THR A 306 10.55 -0.53 8.57
C THR A 306 9.90 -1.51 7.60
N ASP A 307 10.62 -2.53 7.14
CA ASP A 307 10.04 -3.65 6.41
C ASP A 307 9.25 -4.63 7.33
N GLN A 308 8.41 -5.47 6.71
CA GLN A 308 7.59 -6.46 7.41
C GLN A 308 8.41 -7.47 8.21
N HIS A 309 9.54 -7.91 7.69
CA HIS A 309 10.40 -8.87 8.37
C HIS A 309 10.79 -8.35 9.75
N HIS A 310 11.33 -7.13 9.81
CA HIS A 310 11.76 -6.52 11.05
C HIS A 310 10.57 -6.18 11.95
N PHE A 311 9.46 -5.71 11.37
CA PHE A 311 8.24 -5.39 12.11
C PHE A 311 7.69 -6.61 12.87
N LEU A 312 7.45 -7.71 12.15
CA LEU A 312 6.91 -8.93 12.74
C LEU A 312 7.91 -9.60 13.69
N THR A 313 9.22 -9.55 13.37
CA THR A 313 10.26 -10.05 14.28
C THR A 313 10.23 -9.26 15.60
N GLY A 314 10.06 -7.94 15.54
CA GLY A 314 9.90 -7.09 16.71
C GLY A 314 8.75 -7.53 17.61
N ILE A 315 7.58 -7.79 17.03
CA ILE A 315 6.41 -8.30 17.77
C ILE A 315 6.68 -9.69 18.37
N VAL A 316 7.22 -10.62 17.57
CA VAL A 316 7.48 -12.01 17.98
C VAL A 316 8.46 -12.05 19.14
N SER A 317 9.56 -11.29 19.06
CA SER A 317 10.58 -11.25 20.12
C SER A 317 10.02 -10.74 21.44
N ASN A 318 9.09 -9.77 21.42
CA ASN A 318 8.55 -9.21 22.66
C ASN A 318 7.39 -10.01 23.24
N PHE A 319 6.43 -10.43 22.41
CA PHE A 319 5.17 -11.03 22.89
C PHE A 319 5.11 -12.55 22.77
N PHE A 320 5.95 -13.16 21.91
CA PHE A 320 5.86 -14.57 21.57
C PHE A 320 7.15 -15.35 21.81
N SER A 321 8.14 -14.78 22.50
CA SER A 321 9.44 -15.42 22.77
C SER A 321 9.35 -16.75 23.53
N LYS A 322 8.29 -16.95 24.30
CA LYS A 322 8.02 -18.17 25.08
C LYS A 322 6.86 -19.01 24.52
N VAL A 323 6.27 -18.60 23.39
CA VAL A 323 5.14 -19.29 22.78
C VAL A 323 5.65 -20.33 21.80
N GLU A 324 5.21 -21.57 21.96
CA GLU A 324 5.50 -22.61 20.98
C GLU A 324 4.50 -22.54 19.83
N PHE A 325 4.96 -22.07 18.67
CA PHE A 325 4.16 -22.05 17.46
C PHE A 325 3.90 -23.48 16.94
N SER A 326 2.66 -23.73 16.53
CA SER A 326 2.28 -24.94 15.81
C SER A 326 3.04 -25.09 14.49
N ALA A 327 3.06 -26.29 13.90
CA ALA A 327 3.70 -26.52 12.60
C ALA A 327 3.10 -25.67 11.46
N SER A 328 1.80 -25.36 11.51
CA SER A 328 1.17 -24.43 10.57
C SER A 328 1.60 -22.98 10.80
N GLU A 329 1.67 -22.52 12.05
CA GLU A 329 2.12 -21.17 12.38
C GLU A 329 3.60 -20.96 12.03
N LYS A 330 4.46 -21.97 12.25
CA LYS A 330 5.86 -21.92 11.83
C LYS A 330 6.02 -21.72 10.32
N ARG A 331 5.22 -22.43 9.50
CA ARG A 331 5.20 -22.25 8.04
C ARG A 331 4.67 -20.88 7.64
N ALA A 332 3.60 -20.42 8.30
CA ALA A 332 3.07 -19.07 8.07
C ALA A 332 4.11 -17.99 8.39
N LEU A 333 4.83 -18.13 9.51
CA LEU A 333 5.89 -17.22 9.92
C LEU A 333 7.03 -17.21 8.92
N GLN A 334 7.45 -18.38 8.41
CA GLN A 334 8.43 -18.46 7.33
C GLN A 334 7.98 -17.65 6.11
N THR A 335 6.75 -17.82 5.64
CA THR A 335 6.23 -17.05 4.50
C THR A 335 6.16 -15.54 4.75
N LEU A 336 5.72 -15.13 5.95
CA LEU A 336 5.60 -13.73 6.33
C LEU A 336 6.95 -13.03 6.50
N LEU A 337 7.96 -13.75 7.01
CA LEU A 337 9.28 -13.20 7.31
C LEU A 337 10.28 -13.36 6.18
N HIS A 338 10.11 -14.32 5.26
CA HIS A 338 11.14 -14.60 4.26
C HIS A 338 11.36 -13.39 3.33
N PRO A 339 12.59 -12.87 3.20
CA PRO A 339 12.88 -11.67 2.42
C PRO A 339 12.42 -11.76 0.97
N GLU A 340 12.57 -12.93 0.33
CA GLU A 340 12.16 -13.17 -1.07
C GLU A 340 10.66 -13.47 -1.22
N MET A 341 9.89 -13.54 -0.12
CA MET A 341 8.44 -13.74 -0.14
C MET A 341 7.71 -12.45 0.22
N LEU A 342 7.18 -12.33 1.43
CA LEU A 342 6.47 -11.13 1.88
C LEU A 342 7.31 -10.27 2.83
N GLY A 343 8.46 -10.76 3.29
CA GLY A 343 9.23 -10.15 4.37
C GLY A 343 9.82 -8.78 4.04
N ARG A 344 10.36 -8.58 2.83
CA ARG A 344 10.92 -7.28 2.41
C ARG A 344 10.07 -6.52 1.40
N ASN A 345 9.07 -7.18 0.82
CA ASN A 345 8.22 -6.54 -0.19
C ASN A 345 7.26 -5.52 0.43
N PHE A 346 6.91 -5.69 1.71
CA PHE A 346 6.03 -4.78 2.43
C PHE A 346 6.83 -3.92 3.40
N GLN A 347 6.51 -2.62 3.44
CA GLN A 347 6.92 -1.70 4.48
C GLN A 347 5.74 -1.30 5.35
N ILE A 348 6.06 -0.91 6.58
CA ILE A 348 5.10 -0.48 7.58
C ILE A 348 5.50 0.90 8.04
N LEU A 349 4.56 1.84 7.92
CA LEU A 349 4.67 3.19 8.46
C LEU A 349 3.74 3.33 9.67
N ALA A 350 4.30 3.73 10.81
CA ALA A 350 3.56 4.14 11.99
C ALA A 350 3.65 5.65 12.19
N LEU A 351 2.50 6.29 12.33
CA LEU A 351 2.35 7.71 12.61
C LEU A 351 1.64 7.90 13.95
N GLY A 352 2.26 8.58 14.90
CA GLY A 352 1.71 8.84 16.23
C GLY A 352 1.13 10.25 16.33
N LYS A 353 -0.05 10.38 16.95
CA LYS A 353 -0.64 11.68 17.32
C LYS A 353 -0.95 11.66 18.81
N ASN A 354 -0.39 12.60 19.55
CA ASN A 354 -0.37 12.55 21.03
C ASN A 354 0.13 11.19 21.58
N PHE A 355 1.03 10.55 20.84
CA PHE A 355 1.62 9.25 21.14
C PHE A 355 3.12 9.33 20.83
N ALA A 356 3.96 9.02 21.80
CA ALA A 356 5.42 9.15 21.69
C ALA A 356 6.18 7.90 22.15
N GLU A 357 5.47 6.82 22.49
CA GLU A 357 6.11 5.61 22.97
C GLU A 357 6.66 4.75 21.82
N LYS A 358 7.81 4.13 22.07
CA LYS A 358 8.37 3.15 21.15
C LYS A 358 7.52 1.87 21.18
N LEU A 359 7.16 1.38 20.01
CA LEU A 359 6.37 0.17 19.79
C LEU A 359 7.28 -1.04 19.53
N SER A 360 6.86 -2.21 19.99
CA SER A 360 7.63 -3.47 19.88
C SER A 360 7.94 -3.85 18.44
N GLY A 361 7.00 -3.67 17.50
CA GLY A 361 7.24 -3.93 16.08
C GLY A 361 8.36 -3.07 15.49
N PHE A 362 8.57 -1.86 16.01
CA PHE A 362 9.62 -0.96 15.51
C PHE A 362 10.90 -1.02 16.35
N GLN A 363 11.09 -2.07 17.15
CA GLN A 363 12.25 -2.15 18.04
C GLN A 363 13.59 -2.17 17.30
N PHE A 364 13.62 -2.80 16.13
CA PHE A 364 14.77 -2.91 15.23
C PHE A 364 14.79 -1.85 14.11
N ALA A 365 13.78 -0.98 14.06
CA ALA A 365 13.73 0.09 13.08
C ALA A 365 14.77 1.17 13.40
N ARG A 366 15.29 1.80 12.34
CA ARG A 366 16.07 3.03 12.45
C ARG A 366 15.15 4.22 12.72
N ASP A 367 15.74 5.41 12.86
CA ASP A 367 14.96 6.64 13.00
C ASP A 367 14.06 6.86 11.78
N ALA A 368 12.75 6.93 12.02
CA ALA A 368 11.75 6.97 10.95
C ALA A 368 11.86 8.26 10.12
N ALA A 369 12.12 9.41 10.74
CA ALA A 369 12.25 10.67 10.03
C ALA A 369 13.42 10.65 9.05
N THR A 370 14.57 10.10 9.49
CA THR A 370 15.76 9.92 8.66
C THR A 370 15.50 8.98 7.49
N GLU A 371 14.94 7.79 7.75
CA GLU A 371 14.68 6.81 6.68
C GLU A 371 13.67 7.34 5.66
N LEU A 372 12.65 8.10 6.11
CA LEU A 372 11.66 8.74 5.23
C LEU A 372 12.20 9.98 4.49
N GLY A 373 13.43 10.42 4.78
CA GLY A 373 14.01 11.62 4.17
C GLY A 373 13.41 12.95 4.65
N LEU A 374 12.80 12.97 5.85
CA LEU A 374 12.17 14.15 6.42
C LEU A 374 13.22 15.03 7.12
N GLY A 375 13.27 16.32 6.77
CA GLY A 375 14.17 17.30 7.40
C GLY A 375 15.49 17.57 6.66
N GLY A 376 15.75 16.90 5.53
CA GLY A 376 16.73 17.37 4.54
C GLY A 376 16.14 18.50 3.69
N THR A 377 16.98 19.35 3.09
CA THR A 377 16.51 20.30 2.06
C THR A 377 15.74 19.50 1.00
N GLY A 378 14.45 19.74 0.84
CA GLY A 378 13.50 18.93 0.05
C GLY A 378 13.75 18.87 -1.47
N ALA A 379 14.99 19.00 -1.91
CA ALA A 379 15.43 18.69 -3.25
C ALA A 379 15.89 17.23 -3.29
N VAL A 380 15.36 16.45 -4.24
CA VAL A 380 16.04 15.24 -4.71
C VAL A 380 17.46 15.67 -5.10
N PRO A 381 18.53 15.07 -4.54
CA PRO A 381 19.88 15.39 -4.97
C PRO A 381 19.97 15.26 -6.48
N SER A 382 20.35 16.35 -7.17
CA SER A 382 20.57 16.29 -8.62
C SER A 382 21.66 15.25 -8.88
N PRO A 383 21.43 14.23 -9.74
CA PRO A 383 22.52 13.32 -10.10
C PRO A 383 23.58 14.15 -10.82
N GLU A 384 24.78 14.22 -10.25
CA GLU A 384 25.92 14.81 -10.94
C GLU A 384 26.07 14.08 -12.28
N LEU A 385 26.06 14.84 -13.38
CA LEU A 385 26.37 14.36 -14.72
C LEU A 385 27.86 13.95 -14.75
N GLY A 386 28.15 12.78 -14.20
CA GLY A 386 29.47 12.16 -14.24
C GLY A 386 29.84 11.83 -15.67
N THR A 387 30.84 12.53 -16.19
CA THR A 387 31.51 12.27 -17.46
C THR A 387 31.83 10.78 -17.61
N ILE A 388 31.16 10.08 -18.52
CA ILE A 388 31.48 8.69 -18.86
C ILE A 388 32.83 8.70 -19.61
N GLN A 389 33.93 8.46 -18.89
CA GLN A 389 35.14 7.94 -19.51
C GLN A 389 34.93 6.46 -19.81
N ARG A 390 34.83 6.12 -21.10
CA ARG A 390 34.87 4.75 -21.58
C ARG A 390 36.21 4.12 -21.23
N SER A 391 36.21 3.13 -20.33
CA SER A 391 37.30 2.15 -20.23
C SER A 391 36.85 0.85 -20.88
N SER A 392 37.47 0.54 -22.01
CA SER A 392 37.42 -0.76 -22.70
C SER A 392 37.96 -1.88 -21.80
N VAL A 393 37.18 -2.94 -21.60
CA VAL A 393 37.71 -4.22 -21.10
C VAL A 393 37.20 -5.34 -21.99
N HIS A 394 38.17 -6.12 -22.44
CA HIS A 394 38.13 -7.23 -23.39
C HIS A 394 37.15 -8.34 -23.04
N GLU A 395 36.52 -8.88 -24.09
CA GLU A 395 35.94 -10.23 -24.15
C GLU A 395 37.04 -11.28 -23.92
N ASP A 396 36.76 -12.30 -23.12
CA ASP A 396 37.35 -13.62 -23.33
C ASP A 396 36.34 -14.73 -22.97
N ASN A 397 36.12 -15.59 -23.96
CA ASN A 397 35.32 -16.81 -23.93
C ASN A 397 36.01 -17.90 -23.11
N TYR A 398 35.25 -18.66 -22.30
CA TYR A 398 35.61 -20.05 -22.02
C TYR A 398 34.36 -20.94 -21.86
N TYR A 399 34.17 -21.83 -22.84
CA TYR A 399 33.29 -23.00 -22.76
C TYR A 399 33.93 -24.06 -21.84
N GLY A 400 33.11 -24.76 -21.05
CA GLY A 400 33.53 -25.94 -20.28
C GLY A 400 32.34 -26.67 -19.64
N THR A 401 31.89 -27.73 -20.31
CA THR A 401 30.87 -28.70 -19.89
C THR A 401 31.29 -29.56 -18.69
N ALA A 402 30.37 -29.83 -17.74
CA ALA A 402 30.36 -31.08 -16.94
C ALA A 402 29.00 -31.35 -16.22
N THR A 403 28.29 -32.33 -16.78
CA THR A 403 27.38 -33.35 -16.21
C THR A 403 26.89 -33.34 -14.74
N ALA A 404 25.55 -33.27 -14.60
CA ALA A 404 24.58 -34.14 -13.89
C ALA A 404 24.97 -35.08 -12.72
N SER A 405 24.03 -35.14 -11.75
CA SER A 405 23.49 -36.29 -10.97
C SER A 405 23.79 -36.33 -9.45
N ILE A 406 23.02 -37.17 -8.74
CA ILE A 406 22.99 -37.52 -7.29
C ILE A 406 22.06 -36.58 -6.48
N TRP A 407 20.89 -36.98 -5.96
CA TRP A 407 20.62 -38.08 -5.01
C TRP A 407 19.16 -38.60 -5.08
N THR A 408 19.01 -39.91 -5.31
CA THR A 408 17.91 -40.76 -4.82
C THR A 408 18.55 -41.92 -4.05
N GLY A 409 18.04 -42.24 -2.86
CA GLY A 409 18.46 -43.39 -2.06
C GLY A 409 17.35 -43.78 -1.09
N ASP A 410 16.97 -45.06 -1.17
CA ASP A 410 15.71 -45.69 -0.79
C ASP A 410 15.73 -46.41 0.58
N SER A 411 14.51 -46.57 1.14
CA SER A 411 13.89 -47.77 1.76
C SER A 411 14.57 -48.49 2.95
N PRO A 412 13.79 -49.28 3.72
CA PRO A 412 13.23 -50.59 3.30
C PRO A 412 11.73 -50.62 3.02
#